data_AF-A0AAW1VBM8-F1
#
_entry.id   AF-A0AAW1VBM8-F1
#
_cell.length_a   1.000
_cell.length_b   1.000
_cell.length_c   1.000
_cell.angle_alpha   90.00
_cell.angle_beta   90.00
_cell.angle_gamma   90.00
#
_symmetry.space_group_name_H-M   'P 1'
#
loop_
_entity.id
_entity.type
_entity.pdbx_description
1 polymer ?
#
loop_
_entity_poly.entity_id
_entity_poly.type
_entity_poly.pdbx_seq_one_letter_code
_entity_poly.pdbx_strand_id
1 'polypeptide(L)'
;MAFYISRKFKISLRYFGAAAIVATVFIQTFTMLTSDYGLFRFFPRNLPLENLFIKPDFLIKYFSTVNHVLTYVIGFSFGILYAQYKKKNIFDTLMKKLIWFTALFVLPIVTSILHSYNYSRPLEFFMTITLRPTFSFGIAVGFLGLATKTGGFIRNFLQCKPLVFLAHFNYCVYVFHFLVVYLRFGTTTKMVVLSDEFYVSFTNIKRK
;
A
#
# COMPACT_ATOMS: atom_id res chain seq x y z
N MET A 1 -8.42 -16.46 5.26
CA MET A 1 -9.21 -16.44 6.51
C MET A 1 -10.44 -15.51 6.44
N ALA A 2 -10.30 -14.24 6.04
CA ALA A 2 -11.43 -13.29 5.92
C ALA A 2 -12.59 -13.76 5.01
N PHE A 3 -12.28 -14.40 3.88
CA PHE A 3 -13.28 -14.95 2.95
C PHE A 3 -14.10 -16.11 3.56
N TYR A 4 -13.47 -16.90 4.43
CA TYR A 4 -14.14 -17.99 5.16
C TYR A 4 -15.07 -17.43 6.23
N ILE A 5 -14.65 -16.38 6.94
CA ILE A 5 -15.46 -15.68 7.95
C ILE A 5 -16.69 -15.01 7.30
N SER A 6 -16.50 -14.23 6.22
CA SER A 6 -17.61 -13.59 5.50
C SER A 6 -18.64 -14.60 5.00
N ARG A 7 -18.19 -15.74 4.45
CA ARG A 7 -19.08 -16.81 3.98
C ARG A 7 -19.78 -17.55 5.12
N LYS A 8 -19.11 -17.74 6.26
CA LYS A 8 -19.67 -18.43 7.44
C LYS A 8 -20.75 -17.61 8.15
N PHE A 9 -20.60 -16.28 8.22
CA PHE A 9 -21.52 -15.40 8.94
C PHE A 9 -22.63 -14.77 8.08
N LYS A 10 -22.71 -15.10 6.77
CA LYS A 10 -23.66 -14.47 5.80
C LYS A 10 -23.62 -12.93 5.79
N ILE A 11 -22.52 -12.34 6.27
CA ILE A 11 -22.35 -10.88 6.25
C ILE A 11 -22.11 -10.48 4.80
N SER A 12 -22.89 -9.51 4.31
CA SER A 12 -22.68 -8.97 2.97
C SER A 12 -21.24 -8.47 2.83
N LEU A 13 -20.57 -8.89 1.77
CA LEU A 13 -19.15 -8.59 1.53
C LEU A 13 -18.87 -7.07 1.52
N ARG A 14 -19.90 -6.27 1.23
CA ARG A 14 -19.87 -4.81 1.27
C ARG A 14 -19.72 -4.26 2.70
N TYR A 15 -20.49 -4.80 3.65
CA TYR A 15 -20.40 -4.38 5.06
C TYR A 15 -19.09 -4.85 5.70
N PHE A 16 -18.63 -6.06 5.36
CA PHE A 16 -17.34 -6.56 5.82
C PHE A 16 -16.17 -5.70 5.31
N GLY A 17 -16.18 -5.31 4.03
CA GLY A 17 -15.18 -4.41 3.46
C GLY A 17 -15.18 -3.03 4.11
N ALA A 18 -16.37 -2.44 4.29
CA ALA A 18 -16.50 -1.14 4.96
C ALA A 18 -16.01 -1.19 6.42
N ALA A 19 -16.38 -2.22 7.18
CA ALA A 19 -15.92 -2.41 8.55
C ALA A 19 -14.40 -2.63 8.62
N ALA A 20 -13.81 -3.38 7.67
CA ALA A 20 -12.37 -3.57 7.59
C ALA A 20 -11.62 -2.26 7.29
N ILE A 21 -12.15 -1.41 6.41
CA ILE A 21 -11.58 -0.09 6.14
C ILE A 21 -11.64 0.77 7.41
N VAL A 22 -12.79 0.86 8.08
CA VAL A 22 -12.94 1.67 9.30
C VAL A 22 -12.02 1.17 10.42
N ALA A 23 -11.96 -0.15 10.64
CA ALA A 23 -11.08 -0.75 11.64
C ALA A 23 -9.60 -0.47 11.36
N THR A 24 -9.18 -0.52 10.10
CA THR A 24 -7.78 -0.29 9.71
C THR A 24 -7.39 1.19 9.77
N VAL A 25 -8.31 2.11 9.46
CA VAL A 25 -8.14 3.55 9.75
C VAL A 25 -7.95 3.78 11.25
N PHE A 26 -8.78 3.15 12.09
CA PHE A 26 -8.69 3.33 13.53
C PHE A 26 -7.37 2.79 14.10
N ILE A 27 -6.95 1.58 13.70
CA ILE A 27 -5.67 0.98 14.10
C ILE A 27 -4.49 1.84 13.64
N GLN A 28 -4.49 2.32 12.39
CA GLN A 28 -3.42 3.18 11.88
C GLN A 28 -3.36 4.53 12.61
N THR A 29 -4.51 5.12 12.93
CA THR A 29 -4.59 6.38 13.67
C THR A 29 -4.06 6.21 15.09
N PHE A 30 -4.47 5.14 15.78
CA PHE A 30 -4.03 4.83 17.14
C PHE A 30 -2.53 4.56 17.22
N THR A 31 -1.98 3.80 16.27
CA THR A 31 -0.54 3.50 16.23
C THR A 31 0.30 4.74 15.91
N MET A 32 -0.18 5.64 15.05
CA MET A 32 0.50 6.91 14.80
C MET A 32 0.48 7.87 16.00
N LEU A 33 -0.63 7.91 16.74
CA LEU A 33 -0.74 8.71 17.97
C LEU A 33 0.18 8.20 19.09
N THR A 34 0.37 6.88 19.19
CA THR A 34 1.15 6.27 20.27
C THR A 34 2.65 6.18 19.99
N SER A 35 3.05 6.19 18.73
CA SER A 35 4.41 5.80 18.33
C SER A 35 5.23 6.93 17.67
N ASP A 36 4.72 8.17 17.63
CA ASP A 36 5.40 9.36 17.07
C ASP A 36 5.88 9.20 15.61
N TYR A 37 5.29 8.25 14.87
CA TYR A 37 5.65 7.97 13.48
C TYR A 37 5.03 9.02 12.53
N GLY A 38 5.78 10.08 12.21
CA GLY A 38 5.42 11.06 11.16
C GLY A 38 5.57 10.52 9.72
N LEU A 39 5.17 11.32 8.72
CA LEU A 39 5.25 11.01 7.28
C LEU A 39 6.64 10.47 6.91
N PHE A 40 6.66 9.44 6.07
CA PHE A 40 7.92 8.93 5.53
C PHE A 40 8.42 9.84 4.41
N ARG A 41 9.45 10.65 4.69
CA ARG A 41 10.03 11.60 3.72
C ARG A 41 11.26 10.97 3.07
N PHE A 42 11.17 10.66 1.77
CA PHE A 42 12.34 10.29 0.96
C PHE A 42 12.94 11.57 0.36
N PHE A 43 14.00 12.11 0.96
CA PHE A 43 14.87 13.07 0.29
C PHE A 43 16.09 12.31 -0.27
N PRO A 44 16.18 12.06 -1.58
CA PRO A 44 17.27 11.29 -2.19
C PRO A 44 18.67 11.90 -1.93
N ARG A 45 18.73 13.19 -1.57
CA ARG A 45 19.98 13.93 -1.36
C ARG A 45 20.72 13.55 -0.07
N ASN A 46 20.06 12.98 0.94
CA ASN A 46 20.64 12.73 2.27
C ASN A 46 20.57 11.25 2.71
N LEU A 47 20.41 10.33 1.76
CA LEU A 47 20.30 8.90 2.05
C LEU A 47 21.66 8.22 1.88
N PRO A 48 22.40 7.93 2.97
CA PRO A 48 23.55 7.04 2.88
C PRO A 48 23.03 5.66 2.51
N LEU A 49 23.14 5.32 1.22
CA LEU A 49 22.66 4.06 0.65
C LEU A 49 23.25 2.85 1.40
N GLU A 50 24.47 3.01 1.90
CA GLU A 50 25.23 2.06 2.72
C GLU A 50 24.58 1.72 4.08
N ASN A 51 23.79 2.63 4.68
CA ASN A 51 23.25 2.49 6.04
C ASN A 51 21.72 2.46 6.11
N LEU A 52 21.05 2.39 4.95
CA LEU A 52 19.59 2.39 4.84
C LEU A 52 18.92 1.28 5.64
N PHE A 53 19.48 0.07 5.60
CA PHE A 53 18.95 -1.10 6.31
C PHE A 53 19.34 -1.15 7.80
N ILE A 54 20.16 -0.20 8.26
CA ILE A 54 20.60 -0.14 9.66
C ILE A 54 19.79 0.92 10.43
N LYS A 55 19.24 1.93 9.74
CA LYS A 55 18.44 2.96 10.39
C LYS A 55 17.09 2.39 10.86
N PRO A 56 16.80 2.39 12.18
CA PRO A 56 15.56 1.83 12.70
C PRO A 56 14.33 2.55 12.15
N ASP A 57 14.40 3.87 11.94
CA ASP A 57 13.30 4.65 11.36
C ASP A 57 12.94 4.22 9.93
N PHE A 58 13.94 3.81 9.15
CA PHE A 58 13.71 3.29 7.80
C PHE A 58 13.01 1.93 7.88
N LEU A 59 13.56 1.01 8.68
CA LEU A 59 13.01 -0.33 8.83
C LEU A 59 11.58 -0.30 9.36
N ILE A 60 11.32 0.47 10.41
CA ILE A 60 10.00 0.56 11.03
C ILE A 60 9.00 1.14 10.04
N LYS A 61 9.30 2.27 9.39
CA LYS A 61 8.30 2.90 8.52
C LYS A 61 8.13 2.20 7.17
N TYR A 62 9.14 1.47 6.70
CA TYR A 62 9.08 0.69 5.45
C TYR A 62 8.47 -0.70 5.66
N PHE A 63 8.81 -1.40 6.74
CA PHE A 63 8.33 -2.78 7.01
C PHE A 63 7.14 -2.86 7.96
N SER A 64 6.77 -1.79 8.69
CA SER A 64 5.59 -1.82 9.57
C SER A 64 4.36 -2.17 8.74
N THR A 65 3.80 -3.33 9.08
CA THR A 65 2.60 -3.84 8.42
C THR A 65 1.45 -2.87 8.64
N VAL A 66 1.36 -2.27 9.83
CA VAL A 66 0.31 -1.31 10.22
C VAL A 66 0.26 -0.12 9.26
N ASN A 67 1.42 0.38 8.84
CA ASN A 67 1.52 1.50 7.91
C ASN A 67 1.05 1.20 6.47
N HIS A 68 0.92 -0.08 6.12
CA HIS A 68 0.54 -0.54 4.79
C HIS A 68 -0.82 -1.26 4.74
N VAL A 69 -1.38 -1.69 5.88
CA VAL A 69 -2.63 -2.46 5.94
C VAL A 69 -3.75 -1.80 5.13
N LEU A 70 -3.94 -0.49 5.27
CA LEU A 70 -4.99 0.24 4.54
C LEU A 70 -4.84 0.15 3.02
N THR A 71 -3.61 0.23 2.52
CA THR A 71 -3.32 0.10 1.08
C THR A 71 -3.61 -1.33 0.59
N TYR A 72 -3.31 -2.35 1.40
CA TYR A 72 -3.62 -3.74 1.10
C TYR A 72 -5.14 -4.00 1.09
N VAL A 73 -5.89 -3.43 2.04
CA VAL A 73 -7.36 -3.55 2.07
C VAL A 73 -7.98 -2.93 0.83
N ILE A 74 -7.49 -1.77 0.38
CA ILE A 74 -7.96 -1.13 -0.86
C ILE A 74 -7.67 -2.04 -2.07
N GLY A 75 -6.43 -2.52 -2.22
CA GLY A 75 -6.05 -3.41 -3.31
C GLY A 75 -6.90 -4.69 -3.33
N PHE A 76 -7.10 -5.31 -2.18
CA PHE A 76 -7.93 -6.51 -2.05
C PHE A 76 -9.40 -6.25 -2.39
N SER A 77 -9.95 -5.13 -1.93
CA SER A 77 -11.33 -4.71 -2.23
C SER A 77 -11.54 -4.53 -3.74
N PHE A 78 -10.60 -3.91 -4.44
CA PHE A 78 -10.64 -3.76 -5.89
C PHE A 78 -10.42 -5.09 -6.62
N GLY A 79 -9.63 -6.02 -6.08
CA GLY A 79 -9.50 -7.38 -6.59
C GLY A 79 -10.83 -8.15 -6.55
N ILE A 80 -11.59 -8.03 -5.47
CA ILE A 80 -12.94 -8.59 -5.35
C ILE A 80 -13.88 -7.95 -6.38
N LEU A 81 -13.86 -6.62 -6.51
CA LEU A 81 -14.67 -5.92 -7.51
C LEU A 81 -14.33 -6.39 -8.92
N TYR A 82 -13.04 -6.52 -9.25
CA TYR A 82 -12.63 -7.09 -10.54
C TYR A 82 -13.21 -8.49 -10.76
N ALA A 83 -13.12 -9.38 -9.77
CA ALA A 83 -13.66 -10.75 -9.90
C ALA A 83 -15.17 -10.76 -10.17
N GLN A 84 -15.93 -9.85 -9.55
CA GLN A 84 -17.39 -9.73 -9.75
C GLN A 84 -17.75 -9.10 -11.09
N TYR A 85 -16.97 -8.12 -11.55
CA TYR A 85 -17.28 -7.31 -12.72
C TYR A 85 -16.43 -7.61 -13.95
N LYS A 86 -15.62 -8.68 -13.95
CA LYS A 86 -14.70 -9.07 -15.04
C LYS A 86 -15.36 -9.12 -16.43
N LYS A 87 -16.64 -9.50 -16.49
CA LYS A 87 -17.40 -9.63 -17.75
C LYS A 87 -18.10 -8.33 -18.20
N LYS A 88 -18.14 -7.31 -17.34
CA LYS A 88 -18.82 -6.04 -17.61
C LYS A 88 -17.78 -4.96 -17.86
N ASN A 89 -17.99 -4.16 -18.89
CA ASN A 89 -17.22 -2.94 -19.04
C ASN A 89 -17.77 -1.91 -18.05
N ILE A 90 -16.98 -1.55 -17.05
CA ILE A 90 -17.42 -0.62 -15.99
C ILE A 90 -17.41 0.83 -16.52
N PHE A 91 -16.48 1.13 -17.44
CA PHE A 91 -16.15 2.47 -17.92
C PHE A 91 -16.49 2.66 -19.41
N ASP A 92 -17.75 2.45 -19.80
CA ASP A 92 -18.17 2.59 -21.20
C ASP A 92 -18.32 4.04 -21.65
N THR A 93 -18.82 4.91 -20.77
CA THR A 93 -19.11 6.32 -21.06
C THR A 93 -17.83 7.17 -21.07
N LEU A 94 -17.77 8.20 -21.93
CA LEU A 94 -16.64 9.14 -22.00
C LEU A 94 -16.31 9.78 -20.64
N MET A 95 -17.34 10.20 -19.89
CA MET A 95 -17.16 10.74 -18.53
C MET A 95 -16.51 9.73 -17.58
N LYS A 96 -16.89 8.45 -17.66
CA LYS A 96 -16.29 7.39 -16.84
C LYS A 96 -14.83 7.14 -17.22
N LYS A 97 -14.49 7.22 -18.51
CA LYS A 97 -13.11 7.12 -19.00
C LYS A 97 -12.25 8.30 -18.53
N LEU A 98 -12.79 9.52 -18.54
CA LEU A 98 -12.11 10.70 -17.99
C LEU A 98 -11.85 10.55 -16.49
N ILE A 99 -12.85 10.14 -15.71
CA ILE A 99 -12.71 9.87 -14.27
C ILE A 99 -11.66 8.79 -14.02
N TRP A 100 -11.64 7.72 -14.83
CA TRP A 100 -10.61 6.69 -14.73
C TRP A 100 -9.21 7.23 -15.00
N PHE A 101 -9.05 8.05 -16.06
CA PHE A 101 -7.76 8.64 -16.41
C PHE A 101 -7.25 9.61 -15.34
N THR A 102 -8.13 10.46 -14.79
CA THR A 102 -7.77 11.36 -13.69
C THR A 102 -7.43 10.58 -12.43
N ALA A 103 -8.16 9.50 -12.12
CA ALA A 103 -7.86 8.63 -10.99
C ALA A 103 -6.50 7.93 -11.14
N LEU A 104 -6.11 7.50 -12.34
CA LEU A 104 -4.85 6.80 -12.58
C LEU A 104 -3.62 7.72 -12.57
N PHE A 105 -3.70 8.93 -13.13
CA PHE A 105 -2.55 9.82 -13.26
C PHE A 105 -2.58 11.01 -12.30
N VAL A 106 -3.68 11.76 -12.27
CA VAL A 106 -3.75 13.00 -11.50
C VAL A 106 -3.71 12.68 -10.00
N LEU A 107 -4.47 11.69 -9.55
CA LEU A 107 -4.55 11.36 -8.12
C LEU A 107 -3.20 10.91 -7.53
N PRO A 108 -2.43 9.99 -8.16
CA PRO A 108 -1.11 9.59 -7.67
C PRO A 108 -0.06 10.71 -7.75
N ILE A 109 -0.11 11.55 -8.79
CA ILE A 109 0.81 12.70 -8.92
C ILE A 109 0.55 13.72 -7.81
N VAL A 110 -0.71 14.13 -7.63
CA VAL A 110 -1.09 15.11 -6.60
C VAL A 110 -0.75 14.60 -5.20
N THR A 111 -1.07 13.34 -4.91
CA THR A 111 -0.74 12.75 -3.59
C THR A 111 0.77 12.67 -3.36
N SER A 112 1.56 12.38 -4.39
CA SER A 112 3.04 12.36 -4.28
C SER A 112 3.63 13.75 -4.04
N ILE A 113 3.10 14.77 -4.72
CA ILE A 113 3.49 16.18 -4.49
C ILE A 113 3.10 16.59 -3.06
N LEU A 114 1.88 16.28 -2.62
CA LEU A 114 1.42 16.57 -1.26
C LEU A 114 2.31 15.89 -0.20
N HIS A 115 2.75 14.66 -0.46
CA HIS A 115 3.65 13.93 0.42
C HIS A 115 5.05 14.58 0.58
N SER A 116 5.40 15.53 -0.30
CA SER A 116 6.68 16.23 -0.30
C SER A 116 6.68 17.52 0.53
N TYR A 117 5.50 18.03 0.92
CA TYR A 117 5.39 19.23 1.74
C TYR A 117 5.65 18.94 3.23
N ASN A 118 6.15 19.96 3.93
CA ASN A 118 6.29 19.93 5.38
C ASN A 118 5.00 20.45 6.03
N TYR A 119 4.38 19.62 6.85
CA TYR A 119 3.17 19.97 7.60
C TYR A 119 3.47 20.10 9.10
N SER A 120 2.60 20.81 9.82
CA SER A 120 2.59 20.76 11.28
C SER A 120 2.25 19.35 11.77
N ARG A 121 2.71 18.95 12.96
CA ARG A 121 2.49 17.60 13.52
C ARG A 121 1.04 17.08 13.40
N PRO A 122 -0.01 17.81 13.82
CA PRO A 122 -1.38 17.29 13.70
C PRO A 122 -1.82 17.07 12.25
N LEU A 123 -1.40 17.96 11.35
CA LEU A 123 -1.71 17.87 9.93
C LEU A 123 -0.92 16.74 9.25
N GLU A 124 0.30 16.47 9.70
CA GLU A 124 1.14 15.37 9.21
C GLU A 124 0.49 14.00 9.46
N PHE A 125 -0.12 13.79 10.63
CA PHE A 125 -0.87 12.57 10.92
C PHE A 125 -2.08 12.40 9.99
N PHE A 126 -2.89 13.44 9.85
CA PHE A 126 -4.05 13.43 8.96
C PHE A 126 -3.67 13.16 7.50
N MET A 127 -2.60 13.81 7.03
CA MET A 127 -2.06 13.60 5.69
C MET A 127 -1.53 12.18 5.50
N THR A 128 -0.87 11.58 6.49
CA THR A 128 -0.37 10.20 6.35
C THR A 128 -1.50 9.18 6.19
N ILE A 129 -2.55 9.32 7.00
CA ILE A 129 -3.72 8.43 6.97
C ILE A 129 -4.50 8.61 5.66
N THR A 130 -4.47 9.80 5.06
CA THR A 130 -5.28 10.10 3.87
C THR A 130 -4.52 9.89 2.56
N LEU A 131 -3.28 10.38 2.45
CA LEU A 131 -2.53 10.43 1.18
C LEU A 131 -2.16 9.04 0.66
N ARG A 132 -1.68 8.13 1.52
CA ARG A 132 -1.27 6.78 1.10
C ARG A 132 -2.44 5.93 0.59
N PRO A 133 -3.60 5.88 1.30
CA PRO A 133 -4.79 5.23 0.77
C PRO A 133 -5.30 5.88 -0.52
N THR A 134 -5.26 7.22 -0.62
CA THR A 134 -5.69 7.95 -1.82
C THR A 134 -4.82 7.61 -3.03
N PHE A 135 -3.49 7.57 -2.84
CA PHE A 135 -2.55 7.11 -3.87
C PHE A 135 -2.90 5.69 -4.31
N SER A 136 -3.06 4.78 -3.35
CA SER A 136 -3.35 3.37 -3.61
C SER A 136 -4.71 3.18 -4.30
N PHE A 137 -5.70 3.99 -3.94
CA PHE A 137 -7.02 4.01 -4.57
C PHE A 137 -6.94 4.43 -6.04
N GLY A 138 -6.22 5.51 -6.35
CA GLY A 138 -6.02 5.96 -7.72
C GLY A 138 -5.37 4.88 -8.60
N ILE A 139 -4.32 4.24 -8.06
CA ILE A 139 -3.66 3.11 -8.71
C ILE A 139 -4.60 1.90 -8.88
N ALA A 140 -5.39 1.55 -7.86
CA ALA A 140 -6.34 0.43 -7.91
C ALA A 140 -7.46 0.64 -8.94
N VAL A 141 -8.05 1.85 -8.99
CA VAL A 141 -9.03 2.25 -10.03
C VAL A 141 -8.38 2.18 -11.41
N GLY A 142 -7.15 2.66 -11.53
CA GLY A 142 -6.33 2.59 -12.73
C GLY A 142 -6.21 1.16 -13.26
N PHE A 143 -5.71 0.24 -12.42
CA PHE A 143 -5.59 -1.17 -12.76
C PHE A 143 -6.93 -1.83 -13.09
N LEU A 144 -8.00 -1.50 -12.36
CA LEU A 144 -9.33 -2.02 -12.65
C LEU A 144 -9.77 -1.66 -14.07
N GLY A 145 -9.60 -0.40 -14.50
CA GLY A 145 -9.96 0.01 -15.86
C GLY A 145 -9.05 -0.59 -16.93
N LEU A 146 -7.75 -0.79 -16.67
CA LEU A 146 -6.87 -1.54 -17.57
C LEU A 146 -7.35 -3.00 -17.72
N ALA A 147 -7.75 -3.63 -16.62
CA ALA A 147 -8.21 -5.00 -16.58
C ALA A 147 -9.58 -5.19 -17.27
N THR A 148 -10.46 -4.17 -17.24
CA THR A 148 -11.76 -4.16 -17.93
C THR A 148 -11.69 -3.59 -19.36
N LYS A 149 -10.51 -3.62 -20.00
CA LYS A 149 -10.28 -3.20 -21.39
C LYS A 149 -10.53 -1.70 -21.70
N THR A 150 -10.65 -0.84 -20.69
CA THR A 150 -10.91 0.60 -20.86
C THR A 150 -9.68 1.38 -21.33
N GLY A 151 -8.47 0.90 -21.03
CA GLY A 151 -7.23 1.64 -21.23
C GLY A 151 -6.76 1.88 -22.66
N GLY A 152 -7.44 1.35 -23.68
CA GLY A 152 -7.12 1.58 -25.10
C GLY A 152 -5.63 1.54 -25.42
N PHE A 153 -5.07 2.70 -25.82
CA PHE A 153 -3.65 2.88 -26.12
C PHE A 153 -2.71 2.53 -24.95
N ILE A 154 -3.01 3.00 -23.74
CA ILE A 154 -2.19 2.75 -22.53
C ILE A 154 -2.11 1.25 -22.27
N ARG A 155 -3.23 0.54 -22.40
CA ARG A 155 -3.27 -0.90 -22.24
C ARG A 155 -2.42 -1.60 -23.31
N ASN A 156 -2.55 -1.20 -24.58
CA ASN A 156 -1.77 -1.79 -25.67
C ASN A 156 -0.28 -1.57 -25.46
N PHE A 157 0.14 -0.39 -25.03
CA PHE A 157 1.51 -0.07 -24.68
C PHE A 157 2.02 -0.97 -23.54
N LEU A 158 1.27 -1.08 -22.44
CA LEU A 158 1.66 -1.93 -21.30
C LEU A 158 1.69 -3.43 -21.65
N GLN A 159 0.99 -3.86 -22.71
CA GLN A 159 0.98 -5.24 -23.19
C GLN A 159 2.01 -5.51 -24.29
N CYS A 160 2.86 -4.54 -24.64
CA CYS A 160 3.95 -4.77 -25.58
C CYS A 160 4.90 -5.86 -25.06
N LYS A 161 5.29 -6.80 -25.94
CA LYS A 161 6.19 -7.91 -25.63
C LYS A 161 7.42 -7.55 -24.77
N PRO A 162 8.18 -6.48 -25.06
CA PRO A 162 9.35 -6.12 -24.23
C PRO A 162 8.96 -5.73 -22.80
N LEU A 163 7.85 -5.01 -22.61
CA LEU A 163 7.39 -4.60 -21.28
C LEU A 163 6.86 -5.79 -20.49
N VAL A 164 6.17 -6.74 -21.15
CA VAL A 164 5.74 -7.98 -20.52
C VAL A 164 6.94 -8.83 -20.09
N PHE A 165 7.97 -8.95 -20.94
CA PHE A 165 9.21 -9.62 -20.58
C PHE A 165 9.88 -8.96 -19.37
N LEU A 166 10.01 -7.64 -19.38
CA LEU A 166 10.59 -6.89 -18.28
C LEU A 166 9.79 -7.07 -16.97
N ALA A 167 8.45 -7.08 -17.06
CA ALA A 167 7.58 -7.32 -15.92
C ALA A 167 7.78 -8.73 -15.33
N HIS A 168 7.87 -9.76 -16.17
CA HIS A 168 8.17 -11.13 -15.72
C HIS A 168 9.56 -11.23 -15.11
N PHE A 169 10.58 -10.63 -15.74
CA PHE A 169 11.93 -10.61 -15.21
C PHE A 169 12.00 -9.94 -13.84
N ASN A 170 11.38 -8.76 -13.71
CA ASN A 170 11.31 -8.04 -12.43
C ASN A 170 10.57 -8.85 -11.36
N TYR A 171 9.49 -9.54 -11.73
CA TYR A 171 8.79 -10.44 -10.82
C TYR A 171 9.70 -11.58 -10.34
N CYS A 172 10.45 -12.24 -11.23
CA CYS A 172 11.41 -13.27 -10.86
C CYS A 172 12.50 -12.74 -9.91
N VAL A 173 13.07 -11.57 -10.22
CA VAL A 173 14.06 -10.91 -9.37
C VAL A 173 13.47 -10.60 -8.00
N TYR A 174 12.25 -10.09 -7.94
CA TYR A 174 11.57 -9.80 -6.68
C TYR A 174 11.35 -11.05 -5.82
N VAL A 175 10.87 -12.15 -6.43
CA VAL A 175 10.68 -13.43 -5.71
C VAL A 175 12.00 -13.98 -5.19
N PHE A 176 13.06 -13.95 -6.01
CA PHE A 176 14.38 -14.39 -5.60
C PHE A 176 14.96 -13.51 -4.48
N HIS A 177 14.82 -12.18 -4.60
CA HIS A 177 15.25 -11.24 -3.58
C HIS A 177 14.52 -11.49 -2.26
N PHE A 178 13.20 -11.69 -2.29
CA PHE A 178 12.42 -12.04 -1.10
C PHE A 178 12.92 -13.32 -0.44
N LEU A 179 13.22 -14.37 -1.23
CA LEU A 179 13.78 -15.62 -0.73
C LEU A 179 15.15 -15.42 -0.06
N VAL A 180 16.07 -14.68 -0.71
CA VAL A 180 17.40 -14.37 -0.16
C VAL A 180 17.28 -13.60 1.15
N VAL A 181 16.43 -12.58 1.20
CA VAL A 181 16.17 -11.78 2.39
C VAL A 181 15.60 -12.66 3.51
N TYR A 182 14.62 -13.52 3.20
CA TYR A 182 14.02 -14.42 4.17
C TYR A 182 15.02 -15.43 4.73
N LEU A 183 15.84 -16.06 3.88
CA LEU A 183 16.90 -16.99 4.31
C LEU A 183 17.95 -16.29 5.19
N ARG A 184 18.32 -15.05 4.85
CA ARG A 184 19.25 -14.25 5.66
C ARG A 184 18.66 -13.90 7.03
N PHE A 185 17.39 -13.50 7.09
CA PHE A 185 16.73 -13.24 8.37
C PHE A 185 16.50 -14.52 9.18
N GLY A 186 16.15 -15.64 8.54
CA GLY A 186 15.95 -16.93 9.20
C GLY A 186 17.23 -17.56 9.76
N THR A 187 18.40 -17.21 9.20
CA THR A 187 19.72 -17.63 9.70
C THR A 187 20.33 -16.65 10.71
N THR A 188 19.69 -15.51 10.94
CA THR A 188 20.15 -14.53 11.93
C THR A 188 19.74 -15.00 13.33
N THR A 189 20.72 -15.28 14.20
CA THR A 189 20.51 -15.74 15.59
C THR A 189 20.02 -14.64 16.53
N LYS A 190 19.99 -13.39 16.08
CA LYS A 190 19.40 -12.24 16.78
C LYS A 190 18.02 -11.96 16.20
N MET A 191 16.98 -11.98 17.03
CA MET A 191 15.63 -11.62 16.60
C MET A 191 15.62 -10.18 16.06
N VAL A 192 15.43 -10.03 14.76
CA VAL A 192 15.09 -8.74 14.18
C VAL A 192 13.60 -8.54 14.43
N VAL A 193 13.26 -7.64 15.34
CA VAL A 193 11.88 -7.36 15.74
C VAL A 193 11.16 -6.71 14.55
N LEU A 194 10.43 -7.52 13.78
CA LEU A 194 9.66 -7.08 12.61
C LEU A 194 8.20 -6.74 12.96
N SER A 195 7.75 -6.98 14.19
CA SER A 195 6.39 -6.66 14.66
C SER A 195 6.40 -5.47 15.62
N ASP A 196 5.51 -4.50 15.34
CA ASP A 196 5.33 -3.29 16.16
C ASP A 196 4.95 -3.62 17.62
N GLU A 197 4.34 -4.78 17.89
CA GLU A 197 3.92 -5.22 19.22
C GLU A 197 5.09 -5.38 20.21
N PHE A 198 6.28 -5.77 19.75
CA PHE A 198 7.45 -5.93 20.63
C PHE A 198 8.22 -4.62 20.84
N TYR A 199 8.11 -3.65 19.94
CA TYR A 199 8.81 -2.37 20.07
C TYR A 199 8.15 -1.44 21.11
N VAL A 200 6.81 -1.47 21.25
CA VAL A 200 6.09 -0.74 22.31
C VAL A 200 6.48 -1.25 23.71
N SER A 201 6.86 -2.52 23.85
CA SER A 201 7.39 -3.07 25.10
C SER A 201 8.79 -2.52 25.42
N PHE A 202 9.68 -2.44 24.43
CA PHE A 202 11.06 -1.98 24.63
C PHE A 202 11.19 -0.47 24.88
N THR A 203 10.32 0.37 24.31
CA THR A 203 10.33 1.82 24.60
C THR A 203 9.81 2.15 26.00
N ASN A 204 8.91 1.33 26.55
CA ASN A 204 8.46 1.45 27.94
C ASN A 204 9.51 0.98 28.96
N ILE A 205 10.40 0.04 28.58
CA ILE A 205 11.48 -0.41 29.46
C ILE A 205 12.61 0.63 29.59
N LYS A 206 12.81 1.49 28.59
CA LYS A 206 13.81 2.59 28.66
C LYS A 206 13.31 3.88 29.31
N ARG A 207 12.05 3.92 29.78
CA ARG A 207 11.44 5.08 30.46
C ARG A 207 11.20 4.87 31.96
N LYS A 208 11.90 3.91 32.58
CA LYS A 208 12.02 3.80 34.04
C LYS A 208 13.47 3.97 34.46
#